data_AF-A0A8A7KIP4-F1
#
_entry.id   AF-A0A8A7KIP4-F1
#
_cell.length_a   1.000
_cell.length_b   1.000
_cell.length_c   1.000
_cell.angle_alpha   90.00
_cell.angle_beta   90.00
_cell.angle_gamma   90.00
#
_symmetry.space_group_name_H-M   'P 1'
#
loop_
_entity.id
_entity.type
_entity.pdbx_description
1 polymer ?
#
loop_
_entity_poly.entity_id
_entity_poly.type
_entity_poly.pdbx_seq_one_letter_code
_entity_poly.pdbx_strand_id
1 'polypeptide(L)'
;MYSTGTLLKTDNPAIYIVDNNEIRHITNLASYISFGFQEKDYRKISEQELSRLNPGKPIGDWGDLSPDLKLYIKEHLWREKLAVDIIIVNYNSLPHLKKCLHSIYTNTDYPYNIIIIDNNSTDKSREFLARLNNITVVYNQKNRGCAAAWNQGIKKGSNNFIVLLNPDTEVTIDWLYPLVKTAAANQDIALIGTKHVNENEAVIHAGVIKKNNEFIIRKHPRDNPDVYNEPGDVARIHGACFMIKRELIPKLGYFDERYFLYSEETDYCLNAQNKGYRIYYYPVKIYHYEKGASIDQQKRQKIRLESIDKFKKKWGTK
;
A
#
# COMPACT_ATOMS: atom_id res chain seq x y z
N MET A 1 34.06 30.50 24.11
CA MET A 1 34.58 29.25 23.52
C MET A 1 33.83 28.09 24.14
N TYR A 2 32.84 27.53 23.43
CA TYR A 2 32.46 26.12 23.44
C TYR A 2 31.65 25.86 22.16
N SER A 3 31.90 24.71 21.56
CA SER A 3 31.51 24.27 20.22
C SER A 3 30.02 23.98 20.06
N THR A 4 29.46 24.33 18.92
CA THR A 4 28.23 23.75 18.36
C THR A 4 28.63 23.04 17.08
N GLY A 5 28.59 21.72 16.95
CA GLY A 5 27.41 20.88 17.18
C GLY A 5 26.86 20.52 15.79
N THR A 6 27.31 19.39 15.27
CA THR A 6 27.05 18.84 13.93
C THR A 6 25.55 18.76 13.61
N LEU A 7 25.12 19.40 12.51
CA LEU A 7 23.77 19.20 11.94
C LEU A 7 23.85 18.16 10.81
N LEU A 8 22.96 17.16 10.91
CA LEU A 8 22.85 15.99 10.06
C LEU A 8 22.65 16.36 8.59
N LYS A 9 23.61 15.98 7.74
CA LYS A 9 23.43 15.85 6.29
C LYS A 9 22.39 14.76 6.02
N THR A 10 21.28 15.11 5.37
CA THR A 10 20.48 14.14 4.61
C THR A 10 20.99 14.18 3.17
N ASP A 11 21.53 13.07 2.67
CA ASP A 11 22.22 12.97 1.37
C ASP A 11 21.28 12.99 0.15
N ASN A 12 20.12 13.64 0.23
CA ASN A 12 19.22 13.75 -0.92
C ASN A 12 18.68 15.19 -1.00
N PRO A 13 19.36 16.10 -1.73
CA PRO A 13 18.87 17.47 -1.89
C PRO A 13 17.53 17.40 -2.61
N ALA A 14 16.47 17.92 -2.00
CA ALA A 14 15.17 18.07 -2.64
C ALA A 14 15.34 18.82 -3.97
N ILE A 15 14.86 18.23 -5.08
CA ILE A 15 14.96 18.85 -6.40
C ILE A 15 13.58 19.38 -6.75
N TYR A 16 13.49 20.69 -6.90
CA TYR A 16 12.30 21.39 -7.36
C TYR A 16 12.50 21.81 -8.82
N ILE A 17 11.53 21.52 -9.66
CA ILE A 17 11.53 21.88 -11.08
C ILE A 17 10.30 22.72 -11.40
N VAL A 18 10.44 23.62 -12.37
CA VAL A 18 9.32 24.38 -12.95
C VAL A 18 8.96 23.74 -14.29
N ASP A 19 7.72 23.24 -14.38
CA ASP A 19 7.13 22.64 -15.58
C ASP A 19 5.78 23.33 -15.83
N ASN A 20 5.62 23.98 -16.99
CA ASN A 20 4.40 24.72 -17.35
C ASN A 20 3.88 25.72 -16.27
N ASN A 21 4.78 26.50 -15.67
CA ASN A 21 4.51 27.45 -14.56
C ASN A 21 4.06 26.82 -13.23
N GLU A 22 4.16 25.49 -13.06
CA GLU A 22 3.94 24.82 -11.78
C GLU A 22 5.28 24.37 -11.16
N ILE A 23 5.40 24.53 -9.84
CA ILE A 23 6.55 24.00 -9.08
C ILE A 23 6.24 22.55 -8.72
N ARG A 24 7.07 21.63 -9.19
CA ARG A 24 6.98 20.20 -8.89
C ARG A 24 8.16 19.76 -8.03
N HIS A 25 7.85 19.02 -6.98
CA HIS A 25 8.86 18.36 -6.17
C HIS A 25 9.17 17.00 -6.78
N ILE A 26 10.45 16.74 -7.06
CA ILE A 26 10.91 15.45 -7.55
C ILE A 26 11.94 14.87 -6.60
N THR A 27 11.74 13.62 -6.21
CA THR A 27 12.58 12.90 -5.26
C THR A 27 13.80 12.25 -5.93
N ASN A 28 13.84 12.21 -7.27
CA ASN A 28 14.93 11.64 -8.06
C ASN A 28 15.01 12.26 -9.48
N LEU A 29 16.03 13.08 -9.73
CA LEU A 29 16.26 13.70 -11.04
C LEU A 29 16.66 12.70 -12.13
N ALA A 30 17.33 11.59 -11.78
CA ALA A 30 17.70 10.56 -12.76
C ALA A 30 16.46 9.84 -13.33
N SER A 31 15.44 9.63 -12.51
CA SER A 31 14.14 9.14 -12.97
C SER A 31 13.48 10.12 -13.92
N TYR A 32 13.49 11.43 -13.59
CA TYR A 32 12.89 12.48 -14.43
C TYR A 32 13.54 12.56 -15.83
N ILE A 33 14.87 12.48 -15.90
CA ILE A 33 15.63 12.47 -17.17
C ILE A 33 15.35 11.20 -17.99
N SER A 34 15.15 10.05 -17.34
CA SER A 34 14.91 8.77 -18.02
C SER A 34 13.56 8.70 -18.78
N PHE A 35 12.64 9.63 -18.53
CA PHE A 35 11.35 9.76 -19.22
C PHE A 35 11.39 10.63 -20.49
N GLY A 36 12.57 11.10 -20.91
CA GLY A 36 12.75 11.84 -22.17
C GLY A 36 12.68 13.36 -22.07
N PHE A 37 12.44 13.91 -20.87
CA PHE A 37 12.51 15.34 -20.60
C PHE A 37 13.95 15.85 -20.73
N GLN A 38 14.12 16.87 -21.57
CA GLN A 38 15.40 17.52 -21.82
C GLN A 38 15.58 18.70 -20.86
N GLU A 39 16.82 19.14 -20.61
CA GLU A 39 17.12 20.29 -19.74
C GLU A 39 16.41 21.60 -20.12
N LYS A 40 15.87 21.70 -21.34
CA LYS A 40 15.03 22.82 -21.79
C LYS A 40 13.60 22.78 -21.25
N ASP A 41 13.13 21.60 -20.84
CA ASP A 41 11.74 21.36 -20.42
C ASP A 41 11.54 21.62 -18.92
N TYR A 42 12.62 21.84 -18.18
CA TYR A 42 12.60 22.15 -16.76
C TYR A 42 13.78 23.04 -16.38
N ARG A 43 13.62 23.86 -15.34
CA ARG A 43 14.74 24.65 -14.79
C ARG A 43 15.03 24.23 -13.36
N LYS A 44 16.28 23.84 -13.09
CA LYS A 44 16.75 23.60 -11.72
C LYS A 44 16.77 24.93 -10.96
N ILE A 45 16.11 24.97 -9.81
CA ILE A 45 16.15 26.14 -8.92
C ILE A 45 17.38 26.01 -8.01
N SER A 46 18.26 27.00 -8.01
CA SER A 46 19.41 27.02 -7.10
C SER A 46 18.97 27.29 -5.66
N GLU A 47 19.75 26.85 -4.66
CA GLU A 47 19.48 27.18 -3.25
C GLU A 47 19.41 28.70 -3.01
N GLN A 48 20.19 29.49 -3.74
CA GLN A 48 20.12 30.96 -3.71
C GLN A 48 18.81 31.51 -4.30
N GLU A 49 18.25 30.91 -5.35
CA GLU A 49 16.95 31.33 -5.89
C GLU A 49 15.78 30.87 -5.02
N LEU A 50 15.89 29.66 -4.46
CA LEU A 50 14.99 29.18 -3.41
C LEU A 50 14.98 30.17 -2.23
N SER A 51 16.16 30.67 -1.83
CA SER A 51 16.32 31.66 -0.77
C SER A 51 15.81 33.08 -1.11
N ARG A 52 15.64 33.41 -2.41
CA ARG A 52 15.08 34.69 -2.88
C ARG A 52 13.56 34.67 -3.03
N LEU A 53 12.93 33.49 -3.02
CA LEU A 53 11.47 33.29 -2.87
C LEU A 53 11.00 33.54 -1.40
N ASN A 54 11.79 34.33 -0.69
CA ASN A 54 11.82 34.73 0.72
C ASN A 54 11.50 33.68 1.81
N PRO A 55 12.39 32.69 2.02
CA PRO A 55 12.47 31.82 3.18
C PRO A 55 13.74 32.11 4.01
N GLY A 56 13.79 33.18 4.82
CA GLY A 56 15.05 33.52 5.49
C GLY A 56 15.10 34.60 6.59
N LYS A 57 14.29 34.50 7.66
CA LYS A 57 14.68 35.03 8.99
C LYS A 57 14.78 33.89 10.02
N PRO A 58 15.68 33.98 11.03
CA PRO A 58 16.04 32.84 11.88
C PRO A 58 14.89 32.36 12.77
N ILE A 59 14.84 31.05 12.96
CA ILE A 59 13.80 30.28 13.66
C ILE A 59 13.95 30.45 15.17
N GLY A 60 13.13 31.33 15.74
CA GLY A 60 12.92 31.53 17.18
C GLY A 60 11.72 32.47 17.34
N ASP A 61 10.64 31.97 17.94
CA ASP A 61 9.27 32.51 17.94
C ASP A 61 8.51 32.41 16.60
N TRP A 62 7.50 31.53 16.57
CA TRP A 62 6.63 31.31 15.41
C TRP A 62 5.66 32.49 15.20
N GLY A 63 6.15 33.55 14.55
CA GLY A 63 5.34 34.64 14.00
C GLY A 63 4.64 34.29 12.66
N ASP A 64 4.22 35.34 11.95
CA ASP A 64 3.34 35.39 10.75
C ASP A 64 3.77 34.58 9.51
N LEU A 65 3.85 33.25 9.59
CA LEU A 65 3.80 32.42 8.38
C LEU A 65 2.44 32.55 7.71
N SER A 66 2.42 32.62 6.38
CA SER A 66 1.17 32.49 5.62
C SER A 66 0.49 31.16 5.96
N PRO A 67 -0.85 31.14 6.08
CA PRO A 67 -1.59 29.91 6.38
C PRO A 67 -1.25 28.75 5.43
N ASP A 68 -0.99 29.05 4.15
CA ASP A 68 -0.74 28.06 3.10
C ASP A 68 0.60 27.33 3.27
N LEU A 69 1.66 28.05 3.68
CA LEU A 69 2.97 27.44 3.90
C LEU A 69 3.00 26.64 5.21
N LYS A 70 2.28 27.09 6.25
CA LYS A 70 2.02 26.31 7.47
C LYS A 70 1.29 25.01 7.14
N LEU A 71 0.29 25.07 6.26
CA LEU A 71 -0.48 23.92 5.83
C LEU A 71 0.38 22.95 5.03
N TYR A 72 1.13 23.43 4.03
CA TYR A 72 2.02 22.62 3.20
C TYR A 72 3.09 21.88 4.02
N ILE A 73 3.81 22.59 4.91
CA ILE A 73 4.83 21.97 5.77
C ILE A 73 4.20 20.96 6.73
N LYS A 74 3.03 21.30 7.31
CA LYS A 74 2.30 20.38 8.18
C LYS A 74 1.84 19.15 7.43
N GLU A 75 1.36 19.28 6.19
CA GLU A 75 0.97 18.15 5.34
C GLU A 75 2.18 17.29 4.96
N HIS A 76 3.32 17.89 4.59
CA HIS A 76 4.51 17.17 4.17
C HIS A 76 5.19 16.41 5.31
N LEU A 77 5.40 17.07 6.46
CA LEU A 77 5.94 16.43 7.67
C LEU A 77 4.99 15.36 8.23
N TRP A 78 3.68 15.53 8.04
CA TRP A 78 2.69 14.52 8.41
C TRP A 78 2.74 13.31 7.47
N ARG A 79 2.94 13.51 6.16
CA ARG A 79 3.12 12.43 5.18
C ARG A 79 4.39 11.62 5.41
N GLU A 80 5.52 12.25 5.71
CA GLU A 80 6.76 11.52 6.02
C GLU A 80 6.65 10.69 7.31
N LYS A 81 5.95 11.22 8.33
CA LYS A 81 5.66 10.49 9.57
C LYS A 81 4.62 9.38 9.42
N LEU A 82 3.95 9.29 8.28
CA LEU A 82 2.87 8.35 8.00
C LEU A 82 3.14 7.50 6.75
N ALA A 83 4.42 7.23 6.50
CA ALA A 83 4.85 6.37 5.40
C ALA A 83 4.16 4.99 5.45
N VAL A 84 4.22 4.28 4.31
CA VAL A 84 3.58 2.98 4.14
C VAL A 84 4.59 1.90 3.77
N ASP A 85 4.49 0.72 4.36
CA ASP A 85 5.16 -0.47 3.82
C ASP A 85 4.18 -1.23 2.90
N ILE A 86 4.46 -1.25 1.60
CA ILE A 86 3.73 -2.04 0.62
C ILE A 86 4.37 -3.42 0.55
N ILE A 87 3.65 -4.44 1.01
CA ILE A 87 4.10 -5.82 1.08
C ILE A 87 3.47 -6.62 -0.05
N ILE A 88 4.32 -7.21 -0.89
CA ILE A 88 3.91 -8.05 -2.02
C ILE A 88 4.44 -9.46 -1.82
N VAL A 89 3.55 -10.46 -1.86
CA VAL A 89 3.93 -11.88 -1.85
C VAL A 89 3.98 -12.38 -3.28
N ASN A 90 5.15 -12.82 -3.73
CA ASN A 90 5.36 -13.29 -5.09
C ASN A 90 5.59 -14.80 -5.14
N TYR A 91 4.91 -15.50 -6.06
CA TYR A 91 5.14 -16.92 -6.33
C TYR A 91 4.83 -17.27 -7.79
N ASN A 92 5.87 -17.35 -8.61
CA ASN A 92 5.76 -17.64 -10.05
C ASN A 92 4.81 -16.68 -10.79
N SER A 93 5.00 -15.37 -10.59
CA SER A 93 4.11 -14.31 -11.07
C SER A 93 4.84 -13.20 -11.82
N LEU A 94 6.03 -13.43 -12.37
CA LEU A 94 6.91 -12.39 -12.93
C LEU A 94 6.21 -11.40 -13.88
N PRO A 95 5.41 -11.82 -14.88
CA PRO A 95 4.74 -10.88 -15.77
C PRO A 95 3.78 -9.94 -15.04
N HIS A 96 3.08 -10.46 -14.04
CA HIS A 96 2.13 -9.69 -13.23
C HIS A 96 2.86 -8.78 -12.24
N LEU A 97 3.88 -9.30 -11.55
CA LEU A 97 4.71 -8.54 -10.62
C LEU A 97 5.31 -7.30 -11.28
N LYS A 98 5.81 -7.42 -12.53
CA LYS A 98 6.34 -6.27 -13.29
C LYS A 98 5.29 -5.18 -13.50
N LYS A 99 4.06 -5.55 -13.89
CA LYS A 99 2.96 -4.61 -14.09
C LYS A 99 2.53 -3.96 -12.78
N CYS A 100 2.43 -4.75 -11.72
CA CYS A 100 2.12 -4.26 -10.37
C CYS A 100 3.15 -3.22 -9.92
N LEU A 101 4.44 -3.55 -9.96
CA LEU A 101 5.52 -2.61 -9.60
C LEU A 101 5.49 -1.35 -10.46
N HIS A 102 5.31 -1.49 -11.78
CA HIS A 102 5.17 -0.34 -12.67
C HIS A 102 4.00 0.56 -12.25
N SER A 103 2.82 0.00 -11.97
CA SER A 103 1.66 0.78 -11.54
C SER A 103 1.92 1.52 -10.21
N ILE A 104 2.63 0.91 -9.26
CA ILE A 104 2.99 1.55 -7.99
C ILE A 104 3.89 2.76 -8.25
N TYR A 105 4.96 2.59 -9.04
CA TYR A 105 5.89 3.67 -9.34
C TYR A 105 5.23 4.82 -10.13
N THR A 106 4.29 4.50 -11.03
CA THR A 106 3.62 5.51 -11.85
C THR A 106 2.54 6.27 -11.08
N ASN A 107 1.81 5.60 -10.18
CA ASN A 107 0.57 6.14 -9.64
C ASN A 107 0.62 6.49 -8.14
N THR A 108 1.78 6.41 -7.49
CA THR A 108 1.91 6.66 -6.05
C THR A 108 2.75 7.90 -5.75
N ASP A 109 2.08 9.03 -5.49
CA ASP A 109 2.69 10.24 -4.93
C ASP A 109 2.51 10.31 -3.40
N TYR A 110 3.16 9.38 -2.70
CA TYR A 110 3.13 9.28 -1.24
C TYR A 110 4.40 8.57 -0.73
N PRO A 111 4.91 8.84 0.49
CA PRO A 111 6.06 8.09 1.01
C PRO A 111 5.76 6.61 1.24
N TYR A 112 6.52 5.71 0.59
CA TYR A 112 6.38 4.26 0.76
C TYR A 112 7.71 3.50 0.67
N ASN A 113 7.72 2.30 1.24
CA ASN A 113 8.70 1.25 0.97
C ASN A 113 8.02 0.08 0.27
N ILE A 114 8.76 -0.63 -0.58
CA ILE A 114 8.31 -1.90 -1.17
C ILE A 114 9.07 -3.05 -0.52
N ILE A 115 8.32 -4.01 0.02
CA ILE A 115 8.83 -5.24 0.64
C ILE A 115 8.25 -6.44 -0.10
N ILE A 116 9.11 -7.21 -0.74
CA ILE A 116 8.71 -8.38 -1.53
C ILE A 116 9.14 -9.65 -0.82
N ILE A 117 8.18 -10.55 -0.63
CA ILE A 117 8.42 -11.89 -0.10
C ILE A 117 8.29 -12.89 -1.25
N ASP A 118 9.43 -13.37 -1.76
CA ASP A 118 9.47 -14.37 -2.81
C ASP A 118 9.34 -15.77 -2.21
N ASN A 119 8.23 -16.44 -2.51
CA ASN A 119 7.86 -17.74 -1.98
C ASN A 119 8.48 -18.93 -2.75
N ASN A 120 9.75 -18.80 -3.14
CA ASN A 120 10.48 -19.79 -3.92
C ASN A 120 10.07 -19.87 -5.39
N SER A 121 10.09 -18.73 -6.07
CA SER A 121 9.76 -18.67 -7.51
C SER A 121 10.88 -19.24 -8.38
N THR A 122 10.48 -19.88 -9.48
CA THR A 122 11.35 -20.51 -10.50
C THR A 122 11.17 -19.90 -11.89
N ASP A 123 10.36 -18.84 -12.00
CA ASP A 123 9.96 -18.19 -13.25
C ASP A 123 10.81 -16.96 -13.61
N LYS A 124 12.07 -16.93 -13.16
CA LYS A 124 13.00 -15.78 -13.26
C LYS A 124 12.62 -14.58 -12.39
N SER A 125 11.58 -14.66 -11.54
CA SER A 125 11.26 -13.60 -10.58
C SER A 125 12.46 -13.22 -9.72
N ARG A 126 13.23 -14.20 -9.25
CA ARG A 126 14.39 -13.96 -8.39
C ARG A 126 15.48 -13.17 -9.07
N GLU A 127 15.79 -13.53 -10.32
CA GLU A 127 16.78 -12.84 -11.16
C GLU A 127 16.36 -11.41 -11.47
N PHE A 128 15.07 -11.20 -11.73
CA PHE A 128 14.51 -9.87 -11.92
C PHE A 128 14.62 -9.02 -10.64
N LEU A 129 14.18 -9.57 -9.51
CA LEU A 129 14.20 -8.90 -8.20
C LEU A 129 15.62 -8.53 -7.76
N ALA A 130 16.61 -9.39 -8.02
CA ALA A 130 18.01 -9.15 -7.67
C ALA A 130 18.64 -7.95 -8.42
N ARG A 131 18.00 -7.47 -9.50
CA ARG A 131 18.46 -6.30 -10.28
C ARG A 131 17.80 -4.99 -9.86
N LEU A 132 16.78 -5.05 -9.01
CA LEU A 132 16.06 -3.86 -8.57
C LEU A 132 16.76 -3.25 -7.36
N ASN A 133 16.97 -1.93 -7.44
CA ASN A 133 17.44 -1.12 -6.32
C ASN A 133 16.20 -0.53 -5.60
N ASN A 134 16.36 -0.13 -4.33
CA ASN A 134 15.31 0.52 -3.51
C ASN A 134 14.09 -0.37 -3.17
N ILE A 135 14.25 -1.69 -3.20
CA ILE A 135 13.25 -2.63 -2.68
C ILE A 135 13.89 -3.56 -1.65
N THR A 136 13.12 -3.97 -0.65
CA THR A 136 13.53 -5.03 0.27
C THR A 136 12.98 -6.36 -0.21
N VAL A 137 13.83 -7.38 -0.34
CA VAL A 137 13.40 -8.71 -0.79
C VAL A 137 13.76 -9.78 0.24
N VAL A 138 12.83 -10.69 0.53
CA VAL A 138 13.05 -11.90 1.33
C VAL A 138 12.81 -13.12 0.45
N TYR A 139 13.84 -13.95 0.28
CA TYR A 139 13.77 -15.17 -0.51
C TYR A 139 13.54 -16.40 0.39
N ASN A 140 12.35 -17.00 0.31
CA ASN A 140 12.05 -18.22 1.03
C ASN A 140 12.62 -19.46 0.30
N GLN A 141 13.08 -20.47 1.05
CA GLN A 141 13.57 -21.72 0.46
C GLN A 141 12.45 -22.65 -0.03
N LYS A 142 11.20 -22.37 0.36
CA LYS A 142 9.99 -23.08 -0.07
C LYS A 142 8.80 -22.12 -0.04
N ASN A 143 7.72 -22.47 -0.74
CA ASN A 143 6.48 -21.72 -0.63
C ASN A 143 5.87 -21.91 0.77
N ARG A 144 5.76 -20.83 1.54
CA ARG A 144 5.23 -20.83 2.92
C ARG A 144 3.75 -20.45 3.00
N GLY A 145 3.10 -20.17 1.87
CA GLY A 145 1.75 -19.64 1.85
C GLY A 145 1.69 -18.13 2.08
N CYS A 146 0.48 -17.61 2.05
CA CYS A 146 0.16 -16.18 2.08
C CYS A 146 0.34 -15.59 3.48
N ALA A 147 -0.33 -16.14 4.51
CA ALA A 147 -0.25 -15.61 5.88
C ALA A 147 1.18 -15.54 6.41
N ALA A 148 1.95 -16.63 6.25
CA ALA A 148 3.33 -16.67 6.70
C ALA A 148 4.21 -15.64 5.96
N ALA A 149 3.99 -15.46 4.65
CA ALA A 149 4.73 -14.48 3.86
C ALA A 149 4.33 -13.04 4.24
N TRP A 150 3.04 -12.73 4.40
CA TRP A 150 2.60 -11.44 4.91
C TRP A 150 3.22 -11.12 6.27
N ASN A 151 3.26 -12.08 7.19
CA ASN A 151 3.91 -11.90 8.48
C ASN A 151 5.41 -11.59 8.36
N GLN A 152 6.12 -12.22 7.41
CA GLN A 152 7.53 -11.89 7.13
C GLN A 152 7.68 -10.45 6.65
N GLY A 153 6.81 -9.99 5.74
CA GLY A 153 6.81 -8.61 5.26
C GLY A 153 6.50 -7.61 6.38
N ILE A 154 5.50 -7.90 7.20
CA ILE A 154 5.09 -7.04 8.32
C ILE A 154 6.26 -6.87 9.29
N LYS A 155 6.96 -7.95 9.64
CA LYS A 155 8.12 -7.92 10.55
C LYS A 155 9.33 -7.19 9.96
N LYS A 156 9.43 -7.09 8.64
CA LYS A 156 10.55 -6.44 7.95
C LYS A 156 10.36 -4.92 7.83
N GLY A 157 9.12 -4.47 7.73
CA GLY A 157 8.76 -3.05 7.66
C GLY A 157 8.66 -2.38 9.04
N SER A 158 8.69 -1.06 9.06
CA SER A 158 8.61 -0.24 10.29
C SER A 158 7.70 0.99 10.16
N ASN A 159 7.12 1.24 8.99
CA ASN A 159 6.30 2.40 8.71
C ASN A 159 4.90 2.31 9.33
N ASN A 160 4.24 3.43 9.58
CA ASN A 160 3.00 3.49 10.37
C ASN A 160 1.83 2.69 9.78
N PHE A 161 1.79 2.56 8.45
CA PHE A 161 0.78 1.78 7.75
C PHE A 161 1.42 0.65 6.96
N ILE A 162 0.65 -0.42 6.82
CA ILE A 162 0.99 -1.58 6.01
C ILE A 162 -0.06 -1.68 4.93
N VAL A 163 0.36 -1.85 3.67
CA VAL A 163 -0.53 -2.32 2.62
C VAL A 163 -0.11 -3.72 2.22
N LEU A 164 -1.05 -4.66 2.20
CA LEU A 164 -0.87 -5.96 1.56
C LEU A 164 -1.41 -5.88 0.15
N LEU A 165 -0.56 -6.16 -0.84
CA LEU A 165 -0.88 -6.02 -2.26
C LEU A 165 -0.48 -7.27 -3.04
N ASN A 166 -1.41 -7.84 -3.80
CA ASN A 166 -1.13 -9.00 -4.63
C ASN A 166 -0.37 -8.60 -5.92
N PRO A 167 0.50 -9.48 -6.44
CA PRO A 167 1.30 -9.18 -7.63
C PRO A 167 0.48 -9.09 -8.94
N ASP A 168 -0.76 -9.56 -8.97
CA ASP A 168 -1.70 -9.45 -10.09
C ASP A 168 -2.68 -8.29 -9.94
N THR A 169 -2.21 -7.19 -9.37
CA THR A 169 -2.96 -5.94 -9.26
C THR A 169 -2.26 -4.80 -9.98
N GLU A 170 -3.05 -3.82 -10.41
CA GLU A 170 -2.57 -2.51 -10.85
C GLU A 170 -3.30 -1.43 -10.06
N VAL A 171 -2.54 -0.56 -9.39
CA VAL A 171 -3.06 0.54 -8.57
C VAL A 171 -3.34 1.78 -9.44
N THR A 172 -4.32 2.61 -9.08
CA THR A 172 -4.65 3.85 -9.80
C THR A 172 -4.01 5.09 -9.18
N ILE A 173 -4.06 6.23 -9.89
CA ILE A 173 -3.57 7.52 -9.38
C ILE A 173 -4.10 7.80 -7.97
N ASP A 174 -3.23 8.32 -7.09
CA ASP A 174 -3.54 8.72 -5.72
C ASP A 174 -4.17 7.64 -4.84
N TRP A 175 -4.02 6.36 -5.17
CA TRP A 175 -4.68 5.27 -4.45
C TRP A 175 -4.32 5.21 -2.95
N LEU A 176 -3.12 5.65 -2.56
CA LEU A 176 -2.60 5.45 -1.21
C LEU A 176 -3.03 6.54 -0.22
N TYR A 177 -3.05 7.80 -0.65
CA TYR A 177 -3.40 8.95 0.18
C TYR A 177 -4.77 8.85 0.88
N PRO A 178 -5.89 8.52 0.19
CA PRO A 178 -7.20 8.43 0.84
C PRO A 178 -7.26 7.29 1.87
N LEU A 179 -6.51 6.19 1.66
CA LEU A 179 -6.42 5.10 2.63
C LEU A 179 -5.71 5.58 3.90
N VAL A 180 -4.54 6.24 3.76
CA VAL A 180 -3.81 6.77 4.90
C VAL A 180 -4.61 7.84 5.64
N LYS A 181 -5.21 8.80 4.91
CA LYS A 181 -6.05 9.85 5.48
C LYS A 181 -7.18 9.27 6.31
N THR A 182 -7.87 8.25 5.78
CA THR A 182 -8.98 7.57 6.47
C THR A 182 -8.48 6.83 7.71
N ALA A 183 -7.38 6.08 7.61
CA ALA A 183 -6.83 5.32 8.73
C ALA A 183 -6.28 6.21 9.86
N ALA A 184 -5.67 7.35 9.51
CA ALA A 184 -5.13 8.29 10.48
C ALA A 184 -6.23 9.08 11.22
N ALA A 185 -7.34 9.38 10.54
CA ALA A 185 -8.47 10.10 11.12
C ALA A 185 -9.36 9.23 12.04
N ASN A 186 -9.24 7.90 11.95
CA ASN A 186 -10.14 6.98 12.65
C ASN A 186 -9.33 5.96 13.47
N GLN A 187 -9.45 6.01 14.80
CA GLN A 187 -8.70 5.13 15.71
C GLN A 187 -9.32 3.74 15.86
N ASP A 188 -10.61 3.63 15.56
CA ASP A 188 -11.44 2.43 15.64
C ASP A 188 -11.41 1.58 14.36
N ILE A 189 -10.86 2.08 13.24
CA ILE A 189 -10.69 1.33 12.00
C ILE A 189 -9.39 0.52 12.06
N ALA A 190 -9.49 -0.81 11.92
CA ALA A 190 -8.32 -1.68 11.89
C ALA A 190 -7.81 -1.99 10.48
N LEU A 191 -8.74 -2.17 9.54
CA LEU A 191 -8.45 -2.53 8.16
C LEU A 191 -9.25 -1.65 7.21
N ILE A 192 -8.63 -1.28 6.09
CA ILE A 192 -9.30 -0.57 4.98
C ILE A 192 -9.10 -1.37 3.69
N GLY A 193 -10.19 -1.93 3.15
CA GLY A 193 -10.20 -2.58 1.85
C GLY A 193 -10.54 -1.61 0.71
N THR A 194 -10.16 -1.99 -0.51
CA THR A 194 -10.34 -1.20 -1.73
C THR A 194 -11.44 -1.73 -2.65
N LYS A 195 -11.78 -0.96 -3.69
CA LYS A 195 -12.68 -1.37 -4.78
C LYS A 195 -11.91 -2.12 -5.87
N HIS A 196 -12.12 -3.42 -5.97
CA HIS A 196 -11.49 -4.25 -6.99
C HIS A 196 -12.33 -4.31 -8.26
N VAL A 197 -11.70 -4.01 -9.39
CA VAL A 197 -12.29 -4.11 -10.72
C VAL A 197 -11.46 -5.03 -11.62
N ASN A 198 -12.07 -5.63 -12.63
CA ASN A 198 -11.35 -6.36 -13.66
C ASN A 198 -10.92 -5.43 -14.82
N GLU A 199 -10.30 -6.01 -15.86
CA GLU A 199 -9.86 -5.29 -17.08
C GLU A 199 -10.99 -4.61 -17.85
N ASN A 200 -12.25 -5.01 -17.64
CA ASN A 200 -13.43 -4.41 -18.25
C ASN A 200 -14.12 -3.39 -17.33
N GLU A 201 -13.46 -3.00 -16.23
CA GLU A 201 -13.98 -2.11 -15.18
C GLU A 201 -15.19 -2.63 -14.38
N ALA A 202 -15.53 -3.91 -14.53
CA ALA A 202 -16.59 -4.50 -13.71
C ALA A 202 -16.11 -4.70 -12.26
N VAL A 203 -16.96 -4.34 -11.29
CA VAL A 203 -16.64 -4.50 -9.86
C VAL A 203 -16.70 -5.98 -9.48
N ILE A 204 -15.51 -6.56 -9.25
CA ILE A 204 -15.40 -7.96 -8.83
C ILE A 204 -15.46 -8.12 -7.31
N HIS A 205 -15.05 -7.10 -6.54
CA HIS A 205 -15.15 -7.10 -5.09
C HIS A 205 -15.05 -5.69 -4.47
N ALA A 206 -16.04 -5.30 -3.69
CA ALA A 206 -16.08 -4.03 -2.94
C ALA A 206 -16.31 -4.26 -1.45
N GLY A 207 -15.87 -5.39 -0.90
CA GLY A 207 -16.11 -5.78 0.50
C GLY A 207 -17.31 -6.69 0.66
N VAL A 208 -17.48 -7.22 1.88
CA VAL A 208 -18.59 -8.11 2.24
C VAL A 208 -19.37 -7.47 3.36
N ILE A 209 -20.67 -7.29 3.20
CA ILE A 209 -21.56 -6.79 4.26
C ILE A 209 -22.32 -7.94 4.92
N LYS A 210 -22.79 -7.73 6.15
CA LYS A 210 -23.70 -8.67 6.82
C LYS A 210 -25.11 -8.07 6.81
N LYS A 211 -26.06 -8.76 6.17
CA LYS A 211 -27.48 -8.37 6.13
C LYS A 211 -28.33 -9.59 6.47
N ASN A 212 -29.26 -9.47 7.41
CA ASN A 212 -30.14 -10.57 7.85
C ASN A 212 -29.37 -11.87 8.20
N ASN A 213 -28.25 -11.74 8.92
CA ASN A 213 -27.32 -12.83 9.23
C ASN A 213 -26.60 -13.51 8.05
N GLU A 214 -26.77 -13.01 6.84
CA GLU A 214 -26.06 -13.48 5.65
C GLU A 214 -24.90 -12.56 5.26
N PHE A 215 -23.81 -13.15 4.80
CA PHE A 215 -22.67 -12.42 4.25
C PHE A 215 -22.86 -12.23 2.76
N ILE A 216 -22.97 -10.97 2.33
CA ILE A 216 -23.20 -10.59 0.92
C ILE A 216 -21.92 -9.94 0.39
N ILE A 217 -21.31 -10.56 -0.62
CA ILE A 217 -20.19 -9.97 -1.35
C ILE A 217 -20.72 -8.86 -2.25
N ARG A 218 -20.21 -7.65 -2.06
CA ARG A 218 -20.52 -6.48 -2.90
C ARG A 218 -19.76 -6.59 -4.22
N LYS A 219 -20.46 -6.96 -5.29
CA LYS A 219 -19.92 -7.10 -6.67
C LYS A 219 -21.03 -6.77 -7.66
N HIS A 220 -20.69 -6.31 -8.86
CA HIS A 220 -21.67 -5.96 -9.89
C HIS A 220 -21.15 -6.19 -11.32
N PRO A 221 -22.06 -6.45 -12.28
CA PRO A 221 -21.72 -6.46 -13.70
C PRO A 221 -21.23 -5.09 -14.20
N ARG A 222 -20.61 -5.09 -15.38
CA ARG A 222 -19.90 -3.96 -16.01
C ARG A 222 -20.75 -2.70 -16.19
N ASP A 223 -22.05 -2.88 -16.34
CA ASP A 223 -23.04 -1.86 -16.68
C ASP A 223 -23.29 -0.82 -15.58
N ASN A 224 -22.70 -0.99 -14.39
CA ASN A 224 -22.79 0.01 -13.33
C ASN A 224 -21.44 0.17 -12.58
N PRO A 225 -20.43 0.85 -13.17
CA PRO A 225 -19.10 0.98 -12.58
C PRO A 225 -19.05 1.91 -11.36
N ASP A 226 -20.09 2.76 -11.18
CA ASP A 226 -20.20 3.73 -10.10
C ASP A 226 -20.80 3.15 -8.81
N VAL A 227 -21.20 1.88 -8.83
CA VAL A 227 -21.59 1.18 -7.60
C VAL A 227 -20.47 1.12 -6.58
N TYR A 228 -20.88 1.24 -5.32
CA TYR A 228 -19.97 1.22 -4.18
C TYR A 228 -18.92 2.35 -4.22
N ASN A 229 -19.26 3.51 -4.77
CA ASN A 229 -18.44 4.72 -4.63
C ASN A 229 -18.55 5.38 -3.25
N GLU A 230 -19.40 4.85 -2.37
CA GLU A 230 -19.51 5.33 -0.99
C GLU A 230 -18.62 4.50 -0.05
N PRO A 231 -17.74 5.15 0.74
CA PRO A 231 -16.99 4.48 1.78
C PRO A 231 -17.91 4.04 2.94
N GLY A 232 -17.51 3.03 3.68
CA GLY A 232 -18.35 2.57 4.79
C GLY A 232 -17.89 1.27 5.44
N ASP A 233 -18.59 0.92 6.52
CA ASP A 233 -18.32 -0.31 7.26
C ASP A 233 -18.67 -1.54 6.43
N VAL A 234 -17.78 -2.52 6.49
CA VAL A 234 -17.96 -3.86 5.93
C VAL A 234 -17.67 -4.89 7.00
N ALA A 235 -18.14 -6.11 6.79
CA ALA A 235 -17.76 -7.23 7.63
C ALA A 235 -16.39 -7.80 7.24
N ARG A 236 -16.06 -7.78 5.93
CA ARG A 236 -14.81 -8.34 5.39
C ARG A 236 -14.34 -7.54 4.17
N ILE A 237 -13.05 -7.61 3.90
CA ILE A 237 -12.38 -7.00 2.74
C ILE A 237 -11.86 -8.08 1.78
N HIS A 238 -11.35 -7.67 0.63
CA HIS A 238 -10.67 -8.57 -0.30
C HIS A 238 -9.19 -8.69 0.05
N GLY A 239 -8.61 -9.89 -0.10
CA GLY A 239 -7.20 -10.14 0.22
C GLY A 239 -6.18 -9.59 -0.78
N ALA A 240 -6.62 -9.01 -1.90
CA ALA A 240 -5.70 -8.57 -2.95
C ALA A 240 -5.12 -7.16 -2.77
N CYS A 241 -5.81 -6.27 -2.06
CA CYS A 241 -5.30 -4.94 -1.71
C CYS A 241 -6.04 -4.42 -0.48
N PHE A 242 -5.31 -4.19 0.62
CA PHE A 242 -5.86 -3.57 1.81
C PHE A 242 -4.80 -2.98 2.72
N MET A 243 -5.20 -1.98 3.50
CA MET A 243 -4.36 -1.31 4.48
C MET A 243 -4.64 -1.82 5.90
N ILE A 244 -3.60 -1.88 6.72
CA ILE A 244 -3.62 -2.18 8.15
C ILE A 244 -2.84 -1.07 8.88
N LYS A 245 -3.32 -0.67 10.05
CA LYS A 245 -2.57 0.20 10.97
C LYS A 245 -1.51 -0.62 11.71
N ARG A 246 -0.22 -0.30 11.56
CA ARG A 246 0.87 -1.07 12.19
C ARG A 246 0.79 -1.08 13.72
N GLU A 247 0.35 0.02 14.32
CA GLU A 247 0.15 0.15 15.77
C GLU A 247 -0.84 -0.88 16.34
N LEU A 248 -1.68 -1.49 15.50
CA LEU A 248 -2.64 -2.51 15.91
C LEU A 248 -2.05 -3.93 15.87
N ILE A 249 -0.86 -4.15 15.29
CA ILE A 249 -0.23 -5.48 15.26
C ILE A 249 -0.03 -6.08 16.67
N PRO A 250 0.45 -5.34 17.70
CA PRO A 250 0.55 -5.89 19.05
C PRO A 250 -0.80 -6.30 19.67
N LYS A 251 -1.90 -5.65 19.26
CA LYS A 251 -3.25 -5.90 19.79
C LYS A 251 -3.95 -7.02 19.03
N LEU A 252 -3.87 -7.00 17.70
CA LEU A 252 -4.53 -7.95 16.81
C LEU A 252 -3.77 -9.27 16.72
N GLY A 253 -2.44 -9.22 16.84
CA GLY A 253 -1.55 -10.31 16.51
C GLY A 253 -1.20 -10.33 15.03
N TYR A 254 -0.44 -11.34 14.62
CA TYR A 254 -0.11 -11.60 13.22
C TYR A 254 -1.20 -12.44 12.54
N PHE A 255 -1.11 -12.58 11.21
CA PHE A 255 -1.98 -13.51 10.48
C PHE A 255 -1.72 -14.95 10.94
N ASP A 256 -2.78 -15.74 11.00
CA ASP A 256 -2.72 -17.14 11.42
C ASP A 256 -2.06 -18.01 10.34
N GLU A 257 -0.80 -18.39 10.55
CA GLU A 257 0.01 -19.13 9.57
C GLU A 257 -0.52 -20.55 9.27
N ARG A 258 -1.58 -21.01 9.96
CA ARG A 258 -2.28 -22.25 9.59
C ARG A 258 -2.96 -22.14 8.23
N TYR A 259 -3.31 -20.92 7.80
CA TYR A 259 -3.85 -20.65 6.46
C TYR A 259 -2.70 -20.53 5.44
N PHE A 260 -2.70 -21.38 4.42
CA PHE A 260 -1.70 -21.36 3.36
C PHE A 260 -2.10 -20.42 2.22
N LEU A 261 -3.36 -20.49 1.79
CA LEU A 261 -3.99 -19.53 0.88
C LEU A 261 -5.49 -19.55 1.18
N TYR A 262 -6.13 -18.38 1.06
CA TYR A 262 -7.54 -18.12 1.37
C TYR A 262 -7.86 -18.06 2.86
N SER A 263 -8.89 -17.27 3.20
CA SER A 263 -9.42 -17.06 4.55
C SER A 263 -8.46 -16.41 5.55
N GLU A 264 -7.21 -16.10 5.19
CA GLU A 264 -6.29 -15.35 6.04
C GLU A 264 -6.86 -13.98 6.40
N GLU A 265 -7.31 -13.24 5.39
CA GLU A 265 -7.87 -11.90 5.54
C GLU A 265 -9.23 -11.94 6.24
N THR A 266 -10.04 -12.97 5.94
CA THR A 266 -11.36 -13.17 6.54
C THR A 266 -11.24 -13.50 8.03
N ASP A 267 -10.28 -14.35 8.41
CA ASP A 267 -9.89 -14.63 9.78
C ASP A 267 -9.44 -13.37 10.52
N TYR A 268 -8.57 -12.59 9.88
CA TYR A 268 -8.02 -11.37 10.46
C TYR A 268 -9.09 -10.29 10.67
N CYS A 269 -10.04 -10.14 9.73
CA CYS A 269 -11.21 -9.27 9.87
C CYS A 269 -12.04 -9.66 11.10
N LEU A 270 -12.36 -10.94 11.24
CA LEU A 270 -13.18 -11.43 12.35
C LEU A 270 -12.47 -11.30 13.70
N ASN A 271 -11.16 -11.53 13.75
CA ASN A 271 -10.33 -11.28 14.93
C ASN A 271 -10.34 -9.80 15.33
N ALA A 272 -10.21 -8.87 14.38
CA ALA A 272 -10.29 -7.44 14.65
C ALA A 272 -11.67 -7.01 15.15
N GLN A 273 -12.74 -7.51 14.54
CA GLN A 273 -14.13 -7.26 14.98
C GLN A 273 -14.39 -7.77 16.40
N ASN A 274 -13.92 -8.97 16.75
CA ASN A 274 -14.03 -9.51 18.11
C ASN A 274 -13.24 -8.69 19.16
N LYS A 275 -12.32 -7.83 18.72
CA LYS A 275 -11.56 -6.89 19.56
C LYS A 275 -12.13 -5.47 19.52
N GLY A 276 -13.33 -5.29 18.94
CA GLY A 276 -14.02 -4.00 18.91
C GLY A 276 -13.59 -3.06 17.79
N TYR A 277 -12.81 -3.53 16.81
CA TYR A 277 -12.39 -2.72 15.67
C TYR A 277 -13.31 -2.86 14.46
N ARG A 278 -13.45 -1.77 13.72
CA ARG A 278 -14.18 -1.72 12.46
C ARG A 278 -13.31 -2.18 11.30
N ILE A 279 -13.96 -2.81 10.34
CA ILE A 279 -13.41 -3.10 9.03
C ILE A 279 -14.08 -2.14 8.06
N TYR A 280 -13.26 -1.37 7.36
CA TYR A 280 -13.74 -0.29 6.53
C TYR A 280 -13.45 -0.56 5.06
N TYR A 281 -14.29 0.00 4.21
CA TYR A 281 -14.11 0.02 2.77
C TYR A 281 -13.96 1.47 2.32
N TYR A 282 -12.96 1.72 1.47
CA TYR A 282 -12.82 2.98 0.76
C TYR A 282 -12.81 2.68 -0.76
N PRO A 283 -13.55 3.45 -1.58
CA PRO A 283 -13.74 3.20 -3.02
C PRO A 283 -12.50 3.48 -3.90
N VAL A 284 -11.29 3.29 -3.38
CA VAL A 284 -10.06 3.33 -4.20
C VAL A 284 -10.11 2.22 -5.24
N LYS A 285 -10.03 2.57 -6.52
CA LYS A 285 -10.06 1.61 -7.61
C LYS A 285 -8.72 0.88 -7.70
N ILE A 286 -8.76 -0.45 -7.71
CA ILE A 286 -7.62 -1.34 -7.93
C ILE A 286 -7.99 -2.33 -9.02
N TYR A 287 -7.24 -2.37 -10.12
CA TYR A 287 -7.40 -3.44 -11.10
C TYR A 287 -6.85 -4.74 -10.50
N HIS A 288 -7.60 -5.83 -10.60
CA HIS A 288 -7.18 -7.13 -10.10
C HIS A 288 -7.52 -8.19 -11.15
N TYR A 289 -6.48 -8.88 -11.63
CA TYR A 289 -6.58 -9.76 -12.79
C TYR A 289 -6.89 -11.22 -12.45
N GLU A 290 -6.93 -11.59 -11.16
CA GLU A 290 -7.20 -12.95 -10.65
C GLU A 290 -6.26 -14.02 -11.26
N LYS A 291 -5.01 -13.63 -11.55
CA LYS A 291 -3.97 -14.43 -12.24
C LYS A 291 -2.69 -14.59 -11.40
N GLY A 292 -2.73 -14.25 -10.12
CA GLY A 292 -1.55 -14.06 -9.27
C GLY A 292 -0.68 -15.28 -8.95
N ALA A 293 -1.12 -16.50 -9.28
CA ALA A 293 -0.26 -17.68 -9.21
C ALA A 293 -0.73 -18.76 -10.20
N SER A 294 0.19 -19.32 -10.98
CA SER A 294 -0.02 -20.51 -11.81
C SER A 294 -0.14 -21.76 -10.91
N ILE A 295 -1.31 -21.93 -10.30
CA ILE A 295 -1.68 -23.11 -9.52
C ILE A 295 -2.74 -23.88 -10.32
N ASP A 296 -2.51 -25.17 -10.51
CA ASP A 296 -3.48 -26.11 -11.05
C ASP A 296 -4.84 -26.00 -10.34
N GLN A 297 -5.93 -26.14 -11.09
CA GLN A 297 -7.29 -25.91 -10.58
C GLN A 297 -7.68 -26.88 -9.47
N GLN A 298 -7.31 -28.16 -9.58
CA GLN A 298 -7.62 -29.17 -8.56
C GLN A 298 -6.85 -28.86 -7.27
N LYS A 299 -5.57 -28.52 -7.40
CA LYS A 299 -4.74 -28.09 -6.27
C LYS A 299 -5.31 -26.84 -5.61
N ARG A 300 -5.73 -25.85 -6.39
CA ARG A 300 -6.36 -24.61 -5.88
C ARG A 300 -7.64 -24.91 -5.12
N GLN A 301 -8.49 -25.79 -5.65
CA GLN A 301 -9.73 -26.19 -4.98
C GLN A 301 -9.45 -26.92 -3.66
N LYS A 302 -8.48 -27.83 -3.63
CA LYS A 302 -8.05 -28.51 -2.40
C LYS A 302 -7.62 -27.52 -1.32
N ILE A 303 -6.73 -26.58 -1.67
CA ILE A 303 -6.26 -25.55 -0.74
C ILE A 303 -7.43 -24.70 -0.21
N ARG A 304 -8.37 -24.32 -1.08
CA ARG A 304 -9.57 -23.57 -0.68
C ARG A 304 -10.43 -24.34 0.32
N LEU A 305 -10.67 -25.63 0.10
CA LEU A 305 -11.46 -26.47 1.00
C LEU A 305 -10.77 -26.67 2.36
N GLU A 306 -9.46 -26.93 2.35
CA GLU A 306 -8.65 -27.02 3.58
C GLU A 306 -8.68 -25.72 4.38
N SER A 307 -8.62 -24.57 3.70
CA SER A 307 -8.72 -23.27 4.35
C SER A 307 -10.11 -23.03 4.97
N ILE A 308 -11.18 -23.35 4.25
CA ILE A 308 -12.56 -23.26 4.76
C ILE A 308 -12.74 -24.15 6.01
N ASP A 309 -12.21 -25.38 5.98
CA ASP A 309 -12.27 -26.28 7.13
C ASP A 309 -11.54 -25.71 8.36
N LYS A 310 -10.33 -25.17 8.17
CA LYS A 310 -9.58 -24.48 9.25
C LYS A 310 -10.35 -23.28 9.80
N PHE A 311 -10.97 -22.48 8.93
CA PHE A 311 -11.80 -21.35 9.34
C PHE A 311 -13.02 -21.79 10.14
N LYS A 312 -13.75 -22.81 9.67
CA LYS A 312 -14.88 -23.39 10.41
C LYS A 312 -14.48 -23.99 11.74
N LYS A 313 -13.34 -24.67 11.83
CA LYS A 313 -12.82 -25.21 13.11
C LYS A 313 -12.48 -24.10 14.11
N LYS A 314 -11.95 -22.97 13.64
CA LYS A 314 -11.59 -21.83 14.49
C LYS A 314 -12.81 -21.03 14.95
N TRP A 315 -13.81 -20.84 14.08
CA TRP A 315 -14.90 -19.89 14.31
C TRP A 315 -16.31 -20.48 14.35
N GLY A 316 -16.50 -21.75 13.95
CA GLY A 316 -17.79 -22.40 13.73
C GLY A 316 -18.53 -22.87 14.99
N THR A 317 -18.20 -22.33 16.16
CA THR A 317 -18.89 -22.58 17.43
C THR A 317 -19.24 -21.27 18.15
N LYS A 318 -19.81 -20.31 17.42
CA LYS A 318 -20.44 -19.13 17.99
C LYS A 318 -21.80 -18.86 17.39
#